data_AF-A0A0R3A8A3-F1
#
_entry.id   AF-A0A0R3A8A3-F1
#
_cell.length_a   1.000
_cell.length_b   1.000
_cell.length_c   1.000
_cell.angle_alpha   90.00
_cell.angle_beta   90.00
_cell.angle_gamma   90.00
#
_symmetry.space_group_name_H-M   'P 1'
#
loop_
_entity.id
_entity.type
_entity.pdbx_description
1 polymer ?
#
loop_
_entity_poly.entity_id
_entity_poly.type
_entity_poly.pdbx_seq_one_letter_code
_entity_poly.pdbx_strand_id
1 'polypeptide(L)'
;MVALNEHIEEDVTLIIEGTTINCFASYCPYELEVGKTYDVELTLNLSENYEIERTDETKTLIRHTNRGYSYVLYGHLRNEILMTFTFLNVEGVHYDHPECNDHFIKLKVERIDASFH
;
A
#
# COMPACT_ATOMS: atom_id res chain seq x y z
N MET A 1 11.57 -7.97 -5.18
CA MET A 1 12.99 -7.57 -4.97
C MET A 1 13.02 -6.55 -3.85
N VAL A 2 13.99 -6.64 -2.93
CA VAL A 2 14.10 -5.78 -1.71
C VAL A 2 15.33 -4.88 -1.77
N ALA A 3 15.23 -3.66 -1.25
CA ALA A 3 16.34 -2.75 -0.92
C ALA A 3 16.11 -2.13 0.47
N LEU A 4 17.17 -1.94 1.26
CA LEU A 4 17.11 -1.47 2.65
C LEU A 4 17.70 -0.06 2.81
N ASN A 5 17.21 0.70 3.79
CA ASN A 5 17.79 1.98 4.19
C ASN A 5 18.71 1.81 5.42
N GLU A 6 20.01 2.10 5.28
CA GLU A 6 21.02 1.86 6.33
C GLU A 6 20.84 2.70 7.62
N HIS A 7 19.93 3.68 7.62
CA HIS A 7 19.76 4.62 8.73
C HIS A 7 18.51 4.37 9.59
N ILE A 8 17.58 3.53 9.12
CA ILE A 8 16.33 3.16 9.81
C ILE A 8 16.06 1.69 9.49
N GLU A 9 16.30 0.79 10.45
CA GLU A 9 16.17 -0.68 10.25
C GLU A 9 14.80 -1.10 9.71
N GLU A 10 13.77 -0.32 10.01
CA GLU A 10 12.39 -0.61 9.64
C GLU A 10 11.98 -0.02 8.27
N ASP A 11 12.80 0.82 7.62
CA ASP A 11 12.50 1.39 6.29
C ASP A 11 12.99 0.45 5.18
N VAL A 12 12.03 -0.12 4.46
CA VAL A 12 12.28 -1.08 3.37
C VAL A 12 11.67 -0.60 2.06
N THR A 13 12.45 -0.71 0.98
CA THR A 13 11.97 -0.47 -0.38
C THR A 13 11.69 -1.82 -1.05
N LEU A 14 10.46 -1.99 -1.52
CA LEU A 14 10.00 -3.20 -2.17
C LEU A 14 9.65 -2.93 -3.63
N ILE A 15 9.90 -3.91 -4.48
CA ILE A 15 9.39 -3.95 -5.86
C ILE A 15 8.38 -5.08 -5.96
N ILE A 16 7.13 -4.71 -6.21
CA ILE A 16 5.97 -5.60 -6.32
C ILE A 16 5.31 -5.34 -7.67
N GLU A 17 5.20 -6.35 -8.52
CA GLU A 17 4.61 -6.23 -9.87
C GLU A 17 5.20 -5.05 -10.68
N GLY A 18 6.51 -4.83 -10.58
CA GLY A 18 7.22 -3.73 -11.25
C GLY A 18 7.00 -2.33 -10.63
N THR A 19 6.26 -2.24 -9.53
CA THR A 19 6.01 -1.01 -8.79
C THR A 19 6.93 -0.92 -7.57
N THR A 20 7.69 0.18 -7.48
CA THR A 20 8.56 0.46 -6.33
C THR A 20 7.78 1.21 -5.26
N ILE A 21 7.80 0.69 -4.03
CA ILE A 21 7.16 1.29 -2.86
C ILE A 21 8.13 1.32 -1.67
N ASN A 22 8.00 2.35 -0.83
CA ASN A 22 8.63 2.44 0.48
C ASN A 22 7.61 2.01 1.53
N CYS A 23 8.05 1.12 2.41
CA CYS A 23 7.21 0.52 3.43
C CYS A 23 7.96 0.48 4.76
N PHE A 24 7.19 0.28 5.82
CA PHE A 24 7.74 0.03 7.14
C PHE A 24 7.69 -1.47 7.45
N ALA A 25 8.82 -2.11 7.74
CA ALA A 25 8.89 -3.51 8.15
C ALA A 25 8.33 -3.67 9.57
N SER A 26 7.02 -3.87 9.69
CA SER A 26 6.31 -3.97 10.97
C SER A 26 6.60 -5.29 11.71
N TYR A 27 6.98 -6.34 10.98
CA TYR A 27 7.39 -7.62 11.52
C TYR A 27 8.44 -8.27 10.61
N CYS A 28 9.62 -8.59 11.14
CA CYS A 28 10.70 -9.22 10.38
C CYS A 28 11.58 -10.09 11.31
N PRO A 29 11.37 -11.42 11.36
CA PRO A 29 12.08 -12.30 12.30
C PRO A 29 13.48 -12.72 11.82
N TYR A 30 13.87 -12.32 10.61
CA TYR A 30 15.17 -12.60 10.00
C TYR A 30 15.73 -11.35 9.31
N GLU A 31 17.00 -11.39 8.96
CA GLU A 31 17.66 -10.32 8.22
C GLU A 31 17.28 -10.38 6.74
N LEU A 32 16.93 -9.23 6.15
CA LEU A 32 16.61 -9.12 4.74
C LEU A 32 17.87 -8.86 3.93
N GLU A 33 18.12 -9.66 2.89
CA GLU A 33 19.16 -9.39 1.90
C GLU A 33 18.62 -8.63 0.69
N VAL A 34 19.34 -7.57 0.30
CA VAL A 34 19.05 -6.76 -0.90
C VAL A 34 19.12 -7.62 -2.17
N GLY A 35 18.19 -7.41 -3.09
CA GLY A 35 18.13 -8.14 -4.37
C GLY A 35 17.44 -9.50 -4.30
N LYS A 36 17.11 -10.00 -3.10
CA LYS A 36 16.34 -11.23 -2.92
C LYS A 36 14.83 -10.97 -3.06
N THR A 37 14.07 -12.08 -3.09
CA THR A 37 12.61 -12.10 -3.14
C THR A 37 12.10 -12.82 -1.90
N TYR A 38 11.06 -12.26 -1.30
CA TYR A 38 10.40 -12.76 -0.10
C TYR A 38 8.89 -12.66 -0.32
N ASP A 39 8.16 -13.57 0.32
CA ASP A 39 6.72 -13.41 0.50
C ASP A 39 6.50 -12.33 1.58
N VAL A 40 5.57 -11.43 1.30
CA VAL A 40 5.30 -10.28 2.16
C VAL A 40 3.80 -10.03 2.22
N GLU A 41 3.31 -9.77 3.43
CA GLU A 41 1.96 -9.26 3.64
C GLU A 41 2.00 -7.74 3.77
N LEU A 42 1.15 -7.05 3.01
CA LEU A 42 1.05 -5.59 3.05
C LEU A 42 -0.19 -5.15 3.80
N THR A 43 -0.01 -4.23 4.75
CA THR A 43 -1.09 -3.62 5.51
C THR A 43 -1.13 -2.12 5.26
N LEU A 44 -2.31 -1.58 4.96
CA LEU A 44 -2.51 -0.15 4.77
C LEU A 44 -2.83 0.52 6.11
N ASN A 45 -2.07 1.54 6.46
CA ASN A 45 -2.41 2.41 7.58
C ASN A 45 -3.16 3.63 7.04
N LEU A 46 -4.45 3.70 7.36
CA LEU A 46 -5.32 4.83 7.05
C LEU A 46 -5.34 5.81 8.23
N SER A 47 -5.43 7.11 7.96
CA SER A 47 -5.73 8.08 9.01
C SER A 47 -7.19 7.99 9.43
N GLU A 48 -7.54 8.48 10.62
CA GLU A 48 -8.94 8.49 11.08
C GLU A 48 -9.90 9.24 10.12
N ASN A 49 -9.36 10.23 9.40
CA ASN A 49 -10.09 11.02 8.40
C ASN A 49 -9.50 10.80 7.00
N TYR A 50 -9.25 9.54 6.64
CA TYR A 50 -8.64 9.20 5.36
C TYR A 50 -9.47 9.74 4.19
N GLU A 51 -8.78 10.13 3.12
CA GLU A 51 -9.41 10.71 1.94
C GLU A 51 -9.65 9.61 0.90
N ILE A 52 -10.92 9.42 0.54
CA ILE A 52 -11.36 8.50 -0.51
C ILE A 52 -12.36 9.19 -1.42
N GLU A 53 -12.24 8.98 -2.73
CA GLU A 53 -13.24 9.44 -3.69
C GLU A 53 -13.27 8.52 -4.92
N ARG A 54 -14.43 8.49 -5.60
CA ARG A 54 -14.52 7.96 -6.96
C ARG A 54 -13.73 8.84 -7.91
N THR A 55 -13.18 8.24 -8.96
CA THR A 55 -12.45 8.99 -9.99
C THR A 55 -12.70 8.41 -11.37
N ASP A 56 -12.65 9.27 -12.39
CA ASP A 56 -12.71 8.86 -13.80
C ASP A 56 -11.35 8.37 -14.33
N GLU A 57 -10.32 8.37 -13.47
CA GLU A 57 -9.05 7.71 -13.78
C GLU A 57 -9.29 6.21 -14.01
N THR A 58 -8.51 5.62 -14.91
CA THR A 58 -8.64 4.20 -15.25
C THR A 58 -7.33 3.45 -15.09
N LYS A 59 -6.24 4.19 -14.90
CA LYS A 59 -4.93 3.59 -14.69
C LYS A 59 -4.72 3.30 -13.22
N THR A 60 -4.62 2.02 -12.92
CA THR A 60 -4.11 1.51 -11.66
C THR A 60 -2.66 1.98 -11.45
N LEU A 61 -2.42 2.73 -10.37
CA LEU A 61 -1.11 3.27 -10.05
C LEU A 61 -1.04 3.68 -8.58
N ILE A 62 0.19 3.78 -8.09
CA ILE A 62 0.52 4.37 -6.79
C ILE A 62 1.29 5.67 -7.02
N ARG A 63 0.95 6.72 -6.27
CA ARG A 63 1.71 7.98 -6.27
C ARG A 63 2.22 8.24 -4.86
N HIS A 64 3.55 8.30 -4.72
CA HIS A 64 4.15 8.82 -3.50
C HIS A 64 3.76 10.28 -3.33
N THR A 65 3.25 10.65 -2.17
CA THR A 65 3.08 12.06 -1.86
C THR A 65 4.45 12.60 -1.44
N ASN A 66 4.82 13.81 -1.83
CA ASN A 66 6.15 14.37 -1.50
C ASN A 66 6.34 14.65 0.03
N ARG A 67 5.58 13.97 0.91
CA ARG A 67 5.57 14.10 2.36
C ARG A 67 5.59 12.71 3.02
N GLY A 68 6.69 12.37 3.69
CA GLY A 68 6.78 11.18 4.53
C GLY A 68 6.64 9.87 3.75
N TYR A 69 5.82 8.95 4.27
CA TYR A 69 5.56 7.61 3.71
C TYR A 69 4.17 7.51 3.07
N SER A 70 3.49 8.64 2.87
CA SER A 70 2.10 8.64 2.49
C SER A 70 1.95 8.48 0.98
N TYR A 71 0.97 7.67 0.57
CA TYR A 71 0.68 7.36 -0.82
C TYR A 71 -0.75 7.71 -1.19
N VAL A 72 -0.97 7.94 -2.48
CA VAL A 72 -2.32 7.88 -3.08
C VAL A 72 -2.38 6.66 -3.98
N LEU A 73 -3.27 5.74 -3.65
CA LEU A 73 -3.54 4.52 -4.38
C LEU A 73 -4.71 4.74 -5.34
N TYR A 74 -4.55 4.33 -6.58
CA TYR A 74 -5.61 4.33 -7.59
C TYR A 74 -5.91 2.88 -7.95
N GLY A 75 -7.18 2.51 -7.92
CA GLY A 75 -7.59 1.14 -8.16
C GLY A 75 -9.09 0.94 -8.04
N HIS A 76 -9.53 -0.28 -8.31
CA HIS A 76 -10.94 -0.64 -8.23
C HIS A 76 -11.25 -1.27 -6.87
N LEU A 77 -12.16 -0.66 -6.12
CA LEU A 77 -12.63 -1.19 -4.84
C LEU A 77 -13.72 -2.23 -5.08
N ARG A 78 -13.58 -3.40 -4.46
CA ARG A 78 -14.60 -4.44 -4.49
C ARG A 78 -14.65 -5.15 -3.14
N ASN A 79 -15.70 -4.86 -2.37
CA ASN A 79 -15.83 -5.23 -0.97
C ASN A 79 -14.57 -4.76 -0.21
N GLU A 80 -13.84 -5.68 0.41
CA GLU A 80 -12.64 -5.38 1.19
C GLU A 80 -11.35 -5.37 0.35
N ILE A 81 -11.44 -5.56 -0.97
CA ILE A 81 -10.26 -5.65 -1.82
C ILE A 81 -10.13 -4.39 -2.69
N LEU A 82 -9.00 -3.71 -2.56
CA LEU A 82 -8.56 -2.68 -3.50
C LEU A 82 -7.62 -3.30 -4.53
N MET A 83 -8.08 -3.36 -5.78
CA MET A 83 -7.29 -3.82 -6.92
C MET A 83 -6.48 -2.63 -7.47
N THR A 84 -5.27 -2.43 -6.92
CA THR A 84 -4.32 -1.41 -7.35
C THR A 84 -3.08 -2.07 -7.98
N PHE A 85 -1.88 -1.53 -7.79
CA PHE A 85 -0.62 -2.14 -8.25
C PHE A 85 -0.44 -3.59 -7.76
N THR A 86 -1.15 -3.96 -6.70
CA THR A 86 -1.39 -5.33 -6.23
C THR A 86 -2.79 -5.40 -5.61
N PHE A 87 -3.17 -6.56 -5.10
CA PHE A 87 -4.39 -6.74 -4.30
C PHE A 87 -4.11 -6.40 -2.85
N LEU A 88 -4.86 -5.45 -2.30
CA LEU A 88 -4.70 -5.00 -0.91
C LEU A 88 -6.02 -5.15 -0.18
N ASN A 89 -5.96 -5.67 1.06
CA ASN A 89 -7.11 -5.67 1.94
C ASN A 89 -7.29 -4.25 2.54
N VAL A 90 -8.51 -3.73 2.43
CA VAL A 90 -8.97 -2.45 2.95
C VAL A 90 -10.21 -2.67 3.80
N GLU A 91 -10.03 -3.42 4.88
CA GLU A 91 -11.08 -3.77 5.83
C GLU A 91 -11.87 -2.54 6.28
N GLY A 92 -13.19 -2.66 6.35
CA GLY A 92 -14.08 -1.58 6.78
C GLY A 92 -14.40 -0.50 5.73
N VAL A 93 -13.52 -0.23 4.77
CA VAL A 93 -13.66 0.90 3.84
C VAL A 93 -14.97 0.87 3.04
N HIS A 94 -15.41 -0.31 2.58
CA HIS A 94 -16.67 -0.43 1.84
C HIS A 94 -17.93 -0.27 2.71
N TYR A 95 -17.83 -0.43 4.03
CA TYR A 95 -18.92 -0.15 4.96
C TYR A 95 -18.99 1.36 5.27
N ASP A 96 -17.84 2.02 5.41
CA ASP A 96 -17.75 3.46 5.65
C ASP A 96 -18.13 4.27 4.41
N HIS A 97 -17.74 3.78 3.24
CA HIS A 97 -17.95 4.41 1.93
C HIS A 97 -18.62 3.45 0.93
N PRO A 98 -19.88 3.04 1.17
CA PRO A 98 -20.59 2.13 0.28
C PRO A 98 -20.78 2.71 -1.13
N GLU A 99 -20.80 4.03 -1.27
CA GLU A 99 -20.77 4.69 -2.56
C GLU A 99 -19.49 4.39 -3.34
N CYS A 100 -18.36 4.16 -2.70
CA CYS A 100 -17.10 3.86 -3.37
C CYS A 100 -16.98 2.39 -3.80
N ASN A 101 -17.81 1.49 -3.26
CA ASN A 101 -17.75 0.07 -3.60
C ASN A 101 -18.13 -0.20 -5.06
N ASP A 102 -17.48 -1.20 -5.67
CA ASP A 102 -17.60 -1.55 -7.10
C ASP A 102 -17.26 -0.41 -8.08
N HIS A 103 -16.47 0.58 -7.64
CA HIS A 103 -16.01 1.69 -8.48
C HIS A 103 -14.48 1.80 -8.49
N PHE A 104 -13.98 2.53 -9.49
CA PHE A 104 -12.60 2.99 -9.49
C PHE A 104 -12.46 4.21 -8.57
N ILE A 105 -11.50 4.16 -7.66
CA ILE A 105 -11.30 5.13 -6.60
C ILE A 105 -9.87 5.62 -6.54
N LYS A 106 -9.67 6.75 -5.87
CA LYS A 106 -8.38 7.10 -5.28
C LYS A 106 -8.51 7.07 -3.75
N LEU A 107 -7.54 6.45 -3.09
CA LEU A 107 -7.47 6.32 -1.64
C LEU A 107 -6.12 6.86 -1.14
N LYS A 108 -6.16 7.80 -0.21
CA LYS A 108 -4.96 8.28 0.47
C LYS A 108 -4.66 7.39 1.67
N VAL A 109 -3.40 6.95 1.77
CA VAL A 109 -2.89 6.13 2.86
C VAL A 109 -1.72 6.85 3.53
N GLU A 110 -1.65 6.77 4.85
CA GLU A 110 -0.57 7.42 5.61
C GLU A 110 0.74 6.67 5.48
N ARG A 111 0.66 5.34 5.46
CA ARG A 111 1.82 4.44 5.37
C ARG A 111 1.38 3.05 4.88
N ILE A 112 2.31 2.34 4.26
CA ILE A 112 2.19 0.92 3.94
C ILE A 112 3.17 0.16 4.82
N ASP A 113 2.67 -0.83 5.56
CA ASP A 113 3.49 -1.70 6.40
C ASP A 113 3.69 -3.05 5.69
N ALA A 114 4.85 -3.66 5.93
CA ALA A 114 5.25 -4.94 5.38
C ALA A 114 5.57 -5.91 6.53
N SER A 115 4.90 -7.05 6.53
CA SER A 115 5.17 -8.16 7.46
C SER A 115 5.83 -9.31 6.70
N PHE A 116 6.98 -9.76 7.21
CA PHE A 116 7.77 -10.88 6.70
C PHE A 116 7.63 -12.04 7.67
N HIS A 117 7.15 -13.18 7.21
CA HIS A 117 6.91 -14.39 8.03
C HIS A 117 7.90 -15.51 7.70
#